data_AF-A0A9N9P7G8-F1
#
_entry.id   AF-A0A9N9P7G8-F1
#
_cell.length_a   1.000
_cell.length_b   1.000
_cell.length_c   1.000
_cell.angle_alpha   90.00
_cell.angle_beta   90.00
_cell.angle_gamma   90.00
#
_symmetry.space_group_name_H-M   'P 1'
#
loop_
_entity.id
_entity.type
_entity.pdbx_description
1 polymer ?
#
loop_
_entity_poly.entity_id
_entity_poly.type
_entity_poly.pdbx_seq_one_letter_code
_entity_poly.pdbx_strand_id
1 'polypeptide(L)'
;SGFKTVLPAKITGKFSIRIVPNMDPKRVDELVEKYLKDEFAKLGSKNTLNVECLHSAKAWLANPNHWNYVAASNAVERVFKCKPDLTREGGSIPVTLTFQDALNKNVLLLPMGRGDD
;
A
#
# COMPACT_ATOMS: atom_id res chain seq x y z
N SER A 1 -29.17 10.08 -19.14
CA SER A 1 -28.06 11.02 -18.95
C SER A 1 -28.60 12.43 -19.07
N GLY A 2 -28.07 13.39 -18.31
CA GLY A 2 -28.50 14.80 -18.37
C GLY A 2 -27.28 15.71 -18.25
N PHE A 3 -27.36 16.90 -18.81
CA PHE A 3 -26.31 17.92 -18.69
C PHE A 3 -26.55 18.77 -17.44
N LYS A 4 -25.49 19.00 -16.66
CA LYS A 4 -25.52 19.87 -15.49
C LYS A 4 -24.57 21.04 -15.75
N THR A 5 -25.13 22.22 -16.02
CA THR A 5 -24.38 23.47 -16.23
C THR A 5 -24.00 24.06 -14.88
N VAL A 6 -23.02 23.44 -14.21
CA VAL A 6 -22.58 23.82 -12.86
C VAL A 6 -21.07 23.97 -12.82
N LEU A 7 -20.60 25.03 -12.15
CA LEU A 7 -19.22 25.18 -11.71
C LEU A 7 -19.16 24.74 -10.24
N PRO A 8 -18.55 23.59 -9.91
CA PRO A 8 -18.49 23.11 -8.53
C PRO A 8 -17.72 24.08 -7.64
N ALA A 9 -18.29 24.45 -6.49
CA ALA A 9 -17.63 25.34 -5.53
C ALA A 9 -16.45 24.68 -4.80
N LYS A 10 -16.44 23.34 -4.72
CA LYS A 10 -15.38 22.54 -4.11
C LYS A 10 -15.28 21.19 -4.82
N ILE A 11 -14.05 20.73 -5.03
CA ILE A 11 -13.76 19.37 -5.50
C ILE A 11 -12.79 18.68 -4.54
N THR A 12 -12.71 17.36 -4.62
CA THR A 12 -11.73 16.56 -3.85
C THR A 12 -11.21 15.45 -4.75
N GLY A 13 -9.93 15.53 -5.10
CA GLY A 13 -9.21 14.45 -5.75
C GLY A 13 -8.74 13.43 -4.71
N LYS A 14 -8.75 12.14 -5.07
CA LYS A 14 -8.24 11.06 -4.22
C LYS A 14 -7.29 10.21 -5.04
N PHE A 15 -6.12 9.93 -4.49
CA PHE A 15 -5.12 9.04 -5.08
C PHE A 15 -4.39 8.28 -3.97
N SER A 16 -3.59 7.29 -4.35
CA SER A 16 -2.76 6.52 -3.42
C SER A 16 -1.39 6.25 -4.03
N ILE A 17 -0.40 6.05 -3.17
CA ILE A 17 0.97 5.68 -3.56
C ILE A 17 1.31 4.38 -2.84
N ARG A 18 1.74 3.37 -3.60
CA ARG A 18 2.27 2.13 -3.02
C ARG A 18 3.73 2.34 -2.63
N ILE A 19 4.02 2.11 -1.37
CA ILE A 19 5.36 2.28 -0.78
C ILE A 19 6.10 0.94 -0.84
N VAL A 20 7.38 0.96 -1.19
CA VAL A 20 8.27 -0.21 -1.22
C VAL A 20 9.37 -0.10 -0.15
N PRO A 21 10.15 -1.16 0.14
CA PRO A 21 11.21 -1.09 1.13
C PRO A 21 12.17 0.09 0.90
N ASN A 22 12.66 0.65 2.00
CA ASN A 22 13.56 1.83 2.05
C ASN A 22 12.91 3.18 1.71
N MET A 23 11.60 3.23 1.44
CA MET A 23 10.84 4.48 1.44
C MET A 23 10.26 4.74 2.83
N ASP A 24 10.56 5.90 3.42
CA ASP A 24 9.91 6.36 4.65
C ASP A 24 8.55 6.99 4.29
N PRO A 25 7.41 6.44 4.77
CA PRO A 25 6.09 6.99 4.46
C PRO A 25 5.96 8.47 4.86
N LYS A 26 6.56 8.88 5.98
CA LYS A 26 6.51 10.30 6.40
C LYS A 26 7.20 11.21 5.39
N ARG A 27 8.35 10.77 4.88
CA ARG A 27 9.09 11.51 3.86
C ARG A 27 8.32 11.62 2.55
N VAL A 28 7.61 10.55 2.18
CA VAL A 28 6.76 10.55 0.99
C VAL A 28 5.58 11.51 1.15
N ASP A 29 4.94 11.53 2.32
CA ASP A 29 3.86 12.46 2.65
C ASP A 29 4.32 13.92 2.51
N GLU A 30 5.49 14.26 3.09
CA GLU A 30 6.11 15.59 2.96
C GLU A 30 6.39 15.97 1.50
N LEU A 31 6.94 15.05 0.71
CA LEU A 31 7.30 15.30 -0.68
C LEU A 31 6.07 15.55 -1.55
N VAL A 32 5.01 14.76 -1.34
CA VAL A 32 3.74 14.89 -2.06
C VAL A 32 3.06 16.21 -1.71
N GLU A 33 2.96 16.53 -0.42
CA GLU A 33 2.35 17.77 0.04
C GLU A 33 3.09 18.99 -0.53
N LYS A 34 4.42 18.99 -0.44
CA LYS A 34 5.25 20.06 -1.01
C LYS A 34 5.03 20.19 -2.51
N TYR A 35 5.10 19.09 -3.26
CA TYR A 35 4.95 19.10 -4.70
C TYR A 35 3.58 19.67 -5.12
N LEU A 36 2.49 19.21 -4.50
CA LEU A 36 1.15 19.68 -4.82
C LEU A 36 0.96 21.17 -4.51
N LYS A 37 1.51 21.65 -3.39
CA LYS A 37 1.48 23.08 -3.02
C LYS A 37 2.28 23.93 -4.01
N ASP A 38 3.46 23.47 -4.41
CA ASP A 38 4.31 24.18 -5.37
C ASP A 38 3.65 24.24 -6.76
N GLU A 39 3.08 23.14 -7.25
CA GLU A 39 2.36 23.11 -8.53
C GLU A 39 1.09 23.98 -8.50
N PHE A 40 0.35 23.98 -7.39
CA PHE A 40 -0.83 24.82 -7.25
C PHE A 40 -0.48 26.31 -7.23
N ALA A 41 0.63 26.70 -6.60
CA ALA A 41 1.10 28.09 -6.59
C ALA A 41 1.41 28.61 -8.00
N LYS A 42 1.94 27.77 -8.90
CA LYS A 42 2.22 28.13 -10.30
C LYS A 42 0.97 28.50 -11.10
N LEU A 43 -0.21 28.04 -10.68
CA LEU A 43 -1.46 28.34 -11.38
C LEU A 43 -1.93 29.78 -11.18
N GLY A 44 -1.38 30.52 -10.20
CA GLY A 44 -1.82 31.88 -9.87
C GLY A 44 -3.31 31.96 -9.50
N SER A 45 -3.88 30.86 -8.98
CA SER A 45 -5.30 30.75 -8.68
C SER A 45 -5.69 31.52 -7.41
N LYS A 46 -6.92 32.04 -7.37
CA LYS A 46 -7.54 32.60 -6.15
C LYS A 46 -8.17 31.53 -5.26
N ASN A 47 -8.21 30.28 -5.72
CA ASN A 47 -8.78 29.16 -4.97
C ASN A 47 -7.83 28.72 -3.85
N THR A 48 -8.34 27.93 -2.91
CA THR A 48 -7.54 27.32 -1.83
C THR A 48 -7.28 25.84 -2.13
N LEU A 49 -6.11 25.35 -1.71
CA LEU A 49 -5.75 23.94 -1.73
C LEU A 49 -5.49 23.46 -0.31
N ASN A 50 -6.11 22.34 0.07
CA ASN A 50 -5.77 21.58 1.26
C ASN A 50 -5.34 20.17 0.86
N VAL A 51 -4.23 19.68 1.40
CA VAL A 51 -3.70 18.33 1.14
C VAL A 51 -3.71 17.57 2.45
N GLU A 52 -4.26 16.35 2.42
CA GLU A 52 -4.39 15.49 3.60
C GLU A 52 -3.99 14.06 3.24
N CYS A 53 -3.13 13.45 4.05
CA CYS A 53 -2.81 12.03 3.97
C CYS A 53 -3.73 11.26 4.92
N LEU A 54 -4.62 10.42 4.37
CA LEU A 54 -5.61 9.67 5.16
C LEU A 54 -5.01 8.41 5.80
N HIS A 55 -4.09 7.74 5.11
CA HIS A 55 -3.49 6.49 5.55
C HIS A 55 -2.04 6.41 5.07
N SER A 56 -1.14 6.05 5.98
CA SER A 56 0.29 5.92 5.71
C SER A 56 0.82 4.68 6.42
N ALA A 57 1.43 3.77 5.67
CA ALA A 57 1.93 2.49 6.19
C ALA A 57 3.27 2.13 5.55
N LYS A 58 4.17 1.56 6.35
CA LYS A 58 5.46 1.06 5.86
C LYS A 58 5.28 -0.22 5.06
N ALA A 59 6.15 -0.42 4.07
CA ALA A 59 6.27 -1.70 3.38
C ALA A 59 6.71 -2.80 4.37
N TRP A 60 6.16 -4.00 4.20
CA TRP A 60 6.54 -5.17 4.98
C TRP A 60 7.31 -6.16 4.10
N LEU A 61 8.36 -6.75 4.68
CA LEU A 61 9.16 -7.80 4.05
C LEU A 61 9.48 -8.86 5.10
N ALA A 62 9.17 -10.11 4.79
CA ALA A 62 9.53 -11.25 5.62
C ALA A 62 10.79 -11.96 5.09
N ASN A 63 11.41 -12.76 5.97
CA ASN A 63 12.48 -13.68 5.60
C ASN A 63 11.89 -15.01 5.10
N PRO A 64 11.98 -15.33 3.79
CA PRO A 64 11.41 -16.56 3.23
C PRO A 64 12.18 -17.84 3.61
N ASN A 65 13.38 -17.71 4.18
CA ASN A 65 14.19 -18.86 4.60
C ASN A 65 13.83 -19.35 6.02
N HIS A 66 12.86 -18.70 6.68
CA HIS A 66 12.42 -19.11 8.01
C HIS A 66 11.60 -20.42 7.94
N TRP A 67 11.67 -21.25 8.98
CA TRP A 67 11.10 -22.61 8.96
C TRP A 67 9.59 -22.66 8.72
N ASN A 68 8.84 -21.61 9.09
CA ASN A 68 7.39 -21.54 8.86
C ASN A 68 7.04 -21.40 7.37
N TYR A 69 7.91 -20.76 6.55
CA TYR A 69 7.77 -20.72 5.10
C TYR A 69 7.99 -22.10 4.48
N VAL A 70 8.98 -22.86 4.99
CA VAL A 70 9.22 -24.25 4.57
C VAL A 70 8.02 -25.13 4.90
N ALA A 71 7.47 -25.01 6.11
CA ALA A 71 6.29 -25.75 6.55
C ALA A 71 5.07 -25.44 5.66
N ALA A 72 4.85 -24.17 5.32
CA ALA A 72 3.76 -23.75 4.44
C ALA A 72 3.96 -24.25 3.01
N SER A 73 5.17 -24.16 2.45
CA SER A 73 5.49 -24.70 1.13
C SER A 73 5.16 -26.18 1.03
N ASN A 74 5.56 -26.97 2.04
CA ASN A 74 5.28 -28.40 2.10
C ASN A 74 3.77 -28.70 2.20
N ALA A 75 3.03 -27.88 2.96
CA ALA A 75 1.58 -28.04 3.09
C ALA A 75 0.86 -27.76 1.76
N VAL A 76 1.23 -26.69 1.06
CA VAL A 76 0.67 -26.34 -0.25
C VAL A 76 1.00 -27.41 -1.29
N GLU A 77 2.26 -27.86 -1.36
CA GLU A 77 2.67 -28.91 -2.29
C GLU A 77 1.94 -30.23 -2.05
N ARG A 78 1.70 -30.59 -0.78
CA ARG A 78 0.92 -31.79 -0.44
C ARG A 78 -0.52 -31.73 -0.96
N VAL A 79 -1.16 -30.56 -0.90
CA VAL A 79 -2.57 -30.37 -1.31
C VAL A 79 -2.68 -30.20 -2.81
N PHE A 80 -1.90 -29.28 -3.39
CA PHE A 80 -2.02 -28.84 -4.78
C PHE A 80 -1.07 -29.56 -5.75
N LYS A 81 -0.21 -30.46 -5.25
CA LYS A 81 0.72 -31.30 -6.04
C LYS A 81 1.71 -30.52 -6.89
N CYS A 82 1.98 -29.28 -6.51
CA CYS A 82 2.93 -28.39 -7.17
C CYS A 82 3.64 -27.55 -6.10
N LYS A 83 4.94 -27.30 -6.32
CA LYS A 83 5.73 -26.42 -5.46
C LYS A 83 5.22 -24.98 -5.61
N PRO A 84 4.86 -24.28 -4.53
CA PRO A 84 4.40 -22.90 -4.64
C PRO A 84 5.54 -21.94 -4.97
N ASP A 85 5.21 -20.89 -5.70
CA ASP A 85 6.06 -19.73 -5.87
C ASP A 85 6.07 -18.88 -4.58
N LEU A 86 7.19 -18.23 -4.32
CA LEU A 86 7.31 -17.23 -3.26
C LEU A 86 7.10 -15.84 -3.85
N THR A 87 5.94 -15.25 -3.59
CA THR A 87 5.54 -13.97 -4.17
C THR A 87 5.67 -12.83 -3.16
N ARG A 88 5.78 -11.61 -3.70
CA ARG A 88 5.47 -10.36 -3.00
C ARG A 88 4.14 -9.85 -3.54
N GLU A 89 3.43 -9.08 -2.72
CA GLU A 89 2.12 -8.54 -3.07
C GLU A 89 2.17 -7.02 -3.23
N GLY A 90 1.37 -6.48 -4.16
CA GLY A 90 1.16 -5.04 -4.33
C GLY A 90 0.13 -4.44 -3.37
N GLY A 91 -0.65 -5.30 -2.70
CA GLY A 91 -1.60 -4.91 -1.66
C GLY A 91 -0.95 -4.42 -0.38
N SER A 92 -1.76 -4.07 0.61
CA SER A 92 -1.27 -3.64 1.92
C SER A 92 -2.07 -4.29 3.03
N ILE A 93 -1.36 -4.92 3.97
CA ILE A 93 -1.91 -5.51 5.18
C ILE A 93 -1.11 -4.91 6.36
N PRO A 94 -1.45 -3.70 6.83
CA PRO A 94 -0.60 -2.96 7.78
C PRO A 94 -0.27 -3.71 9.07
N VAL A 95 -1.14 -4.62 9.51
CA VAL A 95 -0.98 -5.39 10.74
C VAL A 95 0.18 -6.40 10.68
N THR A 96 0.69 -6.78 9.50
CA THR A 96 1.83 -7.70 9.40
C THR A 96 3.07 -7.13 10.07
N LEU A 97 3.33 -5.83 9.88
CA LEU A 97 4.44 -5.13 10.50
C LEU A 97 4.24 -5.03 12.01
N THR A 98 3.02 -4.70 12.45
CA THR A 98 2.67 -4.64 13.88
C THR A 98 2.91 -5.97 14.58
N PHE A 99 2.47 -7.10 13.99
CA PHE A 99 2.72 -8.42 14.58
C PHE A 99 4.20 -8.78 14.62
N GLN A 100 4.93 -8.51 13.54
CA GLN A 100 6.35 -8.81 13.48
C GLN A 100 7.14 -8.03 14.54
N ASP A 101 6.87 -6.72 14.67
CA ASP A 101 7.58 -5.85 15.60
C ASP A 101 7.17 -6.12 17.05
N ALA A 102 5.87 -6.30 17.32
CA ALA A 102 5.36 -6.52 18.67
C ALA A 102 5.71 -7.90 19.23
N LEU A 103 5.68 -8.94 18.39
CA LEU A 103 5.92 -10.32 18.84
C LEU A 103 7.38 -10.76 18.63
N ASN A 104 8.14 -10.03 17.82
CA ASN A 104 9.48 -10.41 17.36
C ASN A 104 9.50 -11.85 16.79
N LYS A 105 8.46 -12.17 15.98
CA LYS A 105 8.29 -13.47 15.32
C LYS A 105 8.13 -13.28 13.81
N ASN A 106 8.49 -14.32 13.06
CA ASN A 106 8.27 -14.35 11.62
C ASN A 106 6.77 -14.43 11.30
N VAL A 107 6.31 -13.58 10.40
CA VAL A 107 4.93 -13.55 9.88
C VAL A 107 4.92 -14.17 8.49
N LEU A 108 3.91 -15.00 8.22
CA LEU A 108 3.69 -15.64 6.92
C LEU A 108 2.30 -15.26 6.42
N LEU A 109 2.19 -14.97 5.12
CA LEU A 109 0.91 -14.86 4.42
C LEU A 109 0.68 -16.12 3.58
N LEU A 110 -0.44 -16.80 3.80
CA LEU A 110 -0.85 -17.97 3.03
C LEU A 110 -2.15 -17.64 2.27
N PRO A 111 -2.08 -17.32 0.96
CA PRO A 111 -3.25 -16.91 0.21
C PRO A 111 -4.21 -18.08 -0.02
N MET A 112 -5.51 -17.81 0.16
CA MET A 112 -6.59 -18.77 -0.10
C MET A 112 -7.37 -18.47 -1.39
N GLY A 113 -7.42 -17.20 -1.79
CA GLY A 113 -8.13 -16.74 -3.00
C GLY A 113 -7.28 -16.86 -4.26
N ARG A 114 -7.91 -16.62 -5.41
CA ARG A 114 -7.24 -16.44 -6.71
C ARG A 114 -6.98 -14.95 -6.95
N GLY A 115 -6.07 -14.66 -7.88
CA GLY A 115 -5.75 -13.30 -8.32
C GLY A 115 -6.61 -12.79 -9.48
N ASP A 116 -7.84 -13.29 -9.62
CA ASP A 116 -8.79 -12.86 -10.64
C ASP A 116 -9.58 -11.62 -10.19
N ASP A 117 -8.91 -10.47 -10.25
CA ASP A 117 -9.50 -9.12 -10.32
C ASP A 117 -8.91 -8.38 -11.54
#